data_AF-A0A963NNP4-F1
#
_entry.id   AF-A0A963NNP4-F1
#
_cell.length_a   1.000
_cell.length_b   1.000
_cell.length_c   1.000
_cell.angle_alpha   90.00
_cell.angle_beta   90.00
_cell.angle_gamma   90.00
#
_symmetry.space_group_name_H-M   'P 1'
#
loop_
_entity.id
_entity.type
_entity.pdbx_description
1 polymer ?
#
loop_
_entity_poly.entity_id
_entity_poly.type
_entity_poly.pdbx_seq_one_letter_code
_entity_poly.pdbx_strand_id
1 'polypeptide(L)'
;LLAEAKVPYDIVLEMDEINEDFPDTDVAMVIGANDIVNPAAQEDPTSPIAGMPVLEVWKARTSIVMKRSMASGYAGVDNPLFYKDNNRMLFGDAKKMLDEVLAALKG
;
A
#
# COMPACT_ATOMS: atom_id res chain seq x y z
N LEU A 1 3.72 -9.81 -14.34
CA LEU A 1 2.52 -9.79 -13.47
C LEU A 1 1.40 -8.90 -14.03
N LEU A 2 1.44 -7.56 -13.92
CA LEU A 2 0.31 -6.71 -14.39
C LEU A 2 0.09 -6.78 -15.90
N ALA A 3 1.18 -6.80 -16.68
CA ALA A 3 1.11 -7.02 -18.14
C ALA A 3 0.49 -8.38 -18.50
N GLU A 4 0.82 -9.44 -17.76
CA GLU A 4 0.26 -10.80 -17.98
C GLU A 4 -1.23 -10.85 -17.61
N ALA A 5 -1.63 -10.08 -16.59
CA ALA A 5 -3.02 -9.86 -16.21
C ALA A 5 -3.78 -8.92 -17.16
N LYS A 6 -3.13 -8.42 -18.21
CA LYS A 6 -3.69 -7.52 -19.24
C LYS A 6 -4.23 -6.20 -18.66
N VAL A 7 -3.59 -5.70 -17.60
CA VAL A 7 -3.87 -4.35 -17.11
C VAL A 7 -3.42 -3.34 -18.17
N PRO A 8 -4.27 -2.38 -18.57
CA PRO A 8 -3.88 -1.32 -19.50
C PRO A 8 -2.66 -0.54 -18.99
N TYR A 9 -1.69 -0.27 -19.86
CA TYR A 9 -0.43 0.40 -19.45
C TYR A 9 -0.61 1.88 -19.11
N ASP A 10 -1.64 2.52 -19.67
CA ASP A 10 -2.00 3.92 -19.44
C ASP A 10 -2.47 4.21 -18.00
N ILE A 11 -2.84 3.16 -17.25
CA ILE A 11 -3.22 3.28 -15.84
C ILE A 11 -2.16 2.72 -14.88
N VAL A 12 -0.98 2.34 -15.41
CA VAL A 12 0.16 1.89 -14.63
C VAL A 12 1.19 3.00 -14.63
N LEU A 13 1.42 3.58 -13.45
CA LEU A 13 2.29 4.74 -13.26
C LEU A 13 3.50 4.37 -12.43
N GLU A 14 4.62 5.03 -12.69
CA GLU A 14 5.82 4.91 -11.87
C GLU A 14 5.68 5.71 -10.57
N MET A 15 6.49 5.38 -9.58
CA MET A 15 6.39 5.92 -8.21
C MET A 15 6.59 7.45 -8.15
N ASP A 16 7.52 7.97 -8.94
CA ASP A 16 7.83 9.39 -9.09
C ASP A 16 6.74 10.16 -9.83
N GLU A 17 5.90 9.50 -10.61
CA GLU A 17 4.77 10.12 -11.31
C GLU A 17 3.52 10.22 -10.44
N ILE A 18 3.29 9.24 -9.55
CA ILE A 18 2.01 9.09 -8.83
C ILE A 18 2.00 9.66 -7.40
N ASN A 19 3.17 9.89 -6.81
CA ASN A 19 3.25 10.29 -5.39
C ASN A 19 2.59 11.66 -5.11
N GLU A 20 2.59 12.58 -6.09
CA GLU A 20 1.97 13.90 -5.96
C GLU A 20 0.43 13.85 -5.94
N ASP A 21 -0.17 12.76 -6.42
CA ASP A 21 -1.63 12.59 -6.51
C ASP A 21 -2.26 12.00 -5.24
N PHE A 22 -1.45 11.40 -4.34
CA PHE A 22 -1.98 10.81 -3.11
C PHE A 22 -2.76 11.79 -2.23
N PRO A 23 -2.34 13.06 -2.02
CA PRO A 23 -3.12 14.04 -1.27
C PRO A 23 -4.55 14.24 -1.77
N ASP A 24 -4.79 14.08 -3.07
CA ASP A 24 -6.10 14.23 -3.71
C ASP A 24 -6.83 12.88 -3.89
N THR A 25 -6.23 11.78 -3.42
CA THR A 25 -6.77 10.43 -3.55
C THR A 25 -7.68 10.09 -2.35
N ASP A 26 -8.93 9.69 -2.64
CA ASP A 26 -9.89 9.28 -1.60
C ASP A 26 -9.46 7.98 -0.88
N VAL A 27 -9.04 6.97 -1.65
CA VAL A 27 -8.69 5.64 -1.12
C VAL A 27 -7.45 5.09 -1.82
N ALA A 28 -6.41 4.75 -1.05
CA ALA A 28 -5.24 4.02 -1.50
C ALA A 28 -5.30 2.55 -1.01
N MET A 29 -5.37 1.59 -1.94
CA MET A 29 -5.41 0.16 -1.60
C MET A 29 -4.03 -0.48 -1.81
N VAL A 30 -3.41 -0.92 -0.70
CA VAL A 30 -2.11 -1.58 -0.69
C VAL A 30 -2.30 -3.09 -0.63
N ILE A 31 -1.87 -3.79 -1.68
CA ILE A 31 -2.06 -5.24 -1.82
C ILE A 31 -0.73 -5.95 -1.64
N GLY A 32 -0.53 -6.59 -0.49
CA GLY A 32 0.64 -7.44 -0.23
C GLY A 32 1.99 -6.72 -0.16
N ALA A 33 2.02 -5.39 -0.29
CA ALA A 33 3.22 -4.59 -0.14
C ALA A 33 3.43 -4.18 1.33
N ASN A 34 4.69 -3.98 1.72
CA ASN A 34 5.05 -3.55 3.07
C ASN A 34 6.16 -2.49 3.05
N ASP A 35 7.39 -2.87 2.70
CA ASP A 35 8.54 -1.97 2.82
C ASP A 35 8.43 -0.75 1.88
N ILE A 36 7.87 -0.94 0.67
CA ILE A 36 7.70 0.14 -0.33
C ILE A 36 6.61 1.16 0.03
N VAL A 37 5.84 0.93 1.10
CA VAL A 37 4.83 1.86 1.62
C VAL A 37 5.13 2.27 3.06
N ASN A 38 6.37 2.04 3.53
CA ASN A 38 6.74 2.25 4.93
C ASN A 38 7.21 3.69 5.17
N PRO A 39 6.49 4.50 5.98
CA PRO A 39 6.86 5.89 6.27
C PRO A 39 8.22 6.02 6.98
N ALA A 40 8.69 4.96 7.65
CA ALA A 40 9.99 4.97 8.34
C ALA A 40 11.16 5.23 7.38
N ALA A 41 11.00 5.00 6.07
CA ALA A 41 12.00 5.37 5.08
C ALA A 41 12.27 6.89 5.01
N GLN A 42 11.29 7.71 5.40
CA GLN A 42 11.41 9.18 5.40
C GLN A 42 11.44 9.77 6.82
N GLU A 43 10.68 9.17 7.74
CA GLU A 43 10.47 9.73 9.09
C GLU A 43 11.55 9.29 10.10
N ASP A 44 12.24 8.17 9.87
CA ASP A 44 13.23 7.59 10.81
C ASP A 44 14.62 7.42 10.16
N PRO A 45 15.57 8.34 10.40
CA PRO A 45 16.93 8.24 9.89
C PRO A 45 17.74 7.03 10.38
N THR A 46 17.29 6.37 11.46
CA THR A 46 17.95 5.17 12.02
C THR A 46 17.41 3.87 11.43
N SER A 47 16.31 3.95 10.67
CA SER A 47 15.69 2.80 10.03
C SER A 47 16.61 2.21 8.95
N PRO A 48 16.72 0.87 8.85
CA PRO A 48 17.40 0.18 7.75
C PRO A 48 16.95 0.57 6.33
N ILE A 49 15.75 1.16 6.20
CA ILE A 49 15.18 1.61 4.92
C ILE A 49 15.21 3.13 4.75
N ALA A 50 15.92 3.85 5.63
CA ALA A 50 16.04 5.31 5.55
C ALA A 50 16.58 5.76 4.18
N GLY A 51 15.90 6.72 3.54
CA GLY A 51 16.23 7.24 2.22
C GLY A 51 15.77 6.36 1.04
N MET A 52 15.16 5.21 1.29
CA MET A 52 14.55 4.40 0.24
C MET A 52 13.33 5.16 -0.34
N PRO A 53 13.21 5.29 -1.67
CA PRO A 53 12.01 5.88 -2.26
C PRO A 53 10.83 4.93 -2.02
N VAL A 54 9.70 5.49 -1.58
CA VAL A 54 8.48 4.78 -1.18
C VAL A 54 7.25 5.45 -1.77
N LEU A 55 6.16 4.69 -1.86
CA LEU A 55 4.83 5.22 -2.19
C LEU A 55 4.19 5.79 -0.93
N GLU A 56 3.87 7.08 -0.97
CA GLU A 56 3.40 7.85 0.17
C GLU A 56 1.89 7.71 0.40
N VAL A 57 1.41 6.46 0.38
CA VAL A 57 -0.01 6.09 0.44
C VAL A 57 -0.74 6.63 1.68
N TRP A 58 -0.01 6.99 2.73
CA TRP A 58 -0.56 7.62 3.93
C TRP A 58 -1.04 9.05 3.70
N LYS A 59 -0.67 9.69 2.59
CA LYS A 59 -1.17 11.01 2.18
C LYS A 59 -2.59 10.96 1.61
N ALA A 60 -3.07 9.78 1.21
CA ALA A 60 -4.46 9.59 0.82
C ALA A 60 -5.42 9.80 2.00
N ARG A 61 -6.66 10.18 1.69
CA ARG A 61 -7.71 10.36 2.69
C ARG A 61 -7.95 9.09 3.51
N THR A 62 -7.90 7.92 2.89
CA THR A 62 -7.92 6.61 3.55
C THR A 62 -6.94 5.66 2.89
N SER A 63 -6.13 4.95 3.67
CA SER A 63 -5.33 3.83 3.17
C SER A 63 -5.87 2.50 3.68
N ILE A 64 -5.85 1.48 2.83
CA ILE A 64 -6.27 0.12 3.19
C ILE A 64 -5.12 -0.82 2.88
N VAL A 65 -4.53 -1.41 3.91
CA VAL A 65 -3.45 -2.40 3.75
C VAL A 65 -4.02 -3.80 3.87
N MET A 66 -3.89 -4.57 2.79
CA MET A 66 -4.32 -5.95 2.72
C MET A 66 -3.12 -6.91 2.82
N LYS A 67 -3.08 -7.66 3.92
CA LYS A 67 -2.03 -8.66 4.19
C LYS A 67 -2.50 -9.71 5.19
N ARG A 68 -1.73 -10.78 5.36
CA ARG A 68 -2.15 -11.94 6.19
C ARG A 68 -2.07 -11.71 7.70
N SER A 69 -1.18 -10.84 8.16
CA SER A 69 -0.91 -10.57 9.58
C SER A 69 -0.15 -9.25 9.75
N MET A 70 0.24 -8.86 10.96
CA MET A 70 1.09 -7.70 11.23
C MET A 70 2.60 -7.95 10.97
N ALA A 71 2.99 -9.10 10.40
CA ALA A 71 4.39 -9.43 10.18
C ALA A 71 5.15 -8.39 9.33
N SER A 72 6.43 -8.16 9.68
CA SER A 72 7.33 -7.27 8.94
C SER A 72 7.55 -7.70 7.49
N GLY A 73 8.03 -6.78 6.67
CA GLY A 73 8.44 -7.06 5.30
C GLY A 73 9.82 -7.70 5.24
N TYR A 74 10.47 -7.58 4.07
CA TYR A 74 11.80 -8.12 3.84
C TYR A 74 12.85 -7.41 4.71
N ALA A 75 12.71 -6.10 4.90
CA ALA A 75 13.60 -5.30 5.73
C ALA A 75 13.54 -5.66 7.24
N GLY A 76 12.56 -6.46 7.66
CA GLY A 76 12.45 -6.90 9.06
C GLY A 76 12.05 -5.80 10.05
N VAL A 77 11.61 -4.64 9.54
CA VAL A 77 11.16 -3.50 10.35
C VAL A 77 9.64 -3.47 10.49
N ASP A 78 9.15 -2.92 11.59
CA ASP A 78 7.74 -2.62 11.74
C ASP A 78 7.34 -1.46 10.80
N ASN A 79 6.06 -1.38 10.44
CA ASN A 79 5.57 -0.37 9.52
C ASN A 79 4.59 0.58 10.22
N PRO A 80 5.00 1.84 10.51
CA PRO A 80 4.14 2.85 11.13
C PRO A 80 2.82 3.11 10.41
N LEU A 81 2.76 2.86 9.09
CA LEU A 81 1.52 2.99 8.30
C LEU A 81 0.36 2.20 8.93
N PHE A 82 0.63 1.03 9.49
CA PHE A 82 -0.41 0.13 9.99
C PHE A 82 -1.18 0.72 11.17
N TYR A 83 -0.61 1.72 11.84
CA TYR A 83 -1.16 2.34 13.04
C TYR A 83 -1.65 3.78 12.81
N LYS A 84 -1.53 4.34 11.60
CA LYS A 84 -2.04 5.69 11.30
C LYS A 84 -3.57 5.70 11.35
N ASP A 85 -4.16 6.80 11.84
CA ASP A 85 -5.61 6.93 12.05
C ASP A 85 -6.45 6.79 10.77
N ASN A 86 -5.89 7.20 9.62
CA ASN A 86 -6.52 7.07 8.31
C ASN A 86 -6.26 5.71 7.64
N ASN A 87 -5.52 4.80 8.29
CA ASN A 87 -5.25 3.48 7.77
C ASN A 87 -6.23 2.43 8.31
N ARG A 88 -6.58 1.45 7.47
CA ARG A 88 -7.36 0.28 7.84
C ARG A 88 -6.62 -0.99 7.43
N MET A 89 -6.59 -1.97 8.32
CA MET A 89 -6.00 -3.28 8.04
C MET A 89 -7.08 -4.24 7.55
N LEU A 90 -6.87 -4.84 6.38
CA LEU A 90 -7.72 -5.89 5.83
C LEU A 90 -6.97 -7.22 5.88
N PHE A 91 -7.21 -8.01 6.93
CA PHE A 91 -6.49 -9.26 7.12
C PHE A 91 -7.06 -10.40 6.29
N GLY A 92 -6.21 -11.07 5.51
CA GLY A 92 -6.60 -12.26 4.76
C GLY A 92 -5.65 -12.61 3.62
N ASP A 93 -6.01 -13.66 2.89
CA ASP A 93 -5.41 -13.95 1.59
C ASP A 93 -5.85 -12.89 0.56
N ALA A 94 -4.90 -12.34 -0.18
CA ALA A 94 -5.16 -11.22 -1.08
C ALA A 94 -6.24 -11.53 -2.12
N LYS A 95 -6.20 -12.74 -2.72
CA LYS A 95 -7.17 -13.11 -3.75
C LYS A 95 -8.56 -13.27 -3.16
N LYS A 96 -8.66 -14.03 -2.06
CA LYS A 96 -9.96 -14.27 -1.39
C LYS A 96 -10.62 -12.96 -0.97
N MET A 97 -9.86 -12.05 -0.36
CA MET A 97 -10.40 -10.77 0.10
C MET A 97 -10.84 -9.88 -1.05
N LEU A 98 -10.09 -9.84 -2.17
CA LEU A 98 -10.50 -9.09 -3.36
C LEU A 98 -11.76 -9.67 -4.00
N ASP A 99 -11.91 -10.99 -4.05
CA ASP A 99 -13.12 -11.65 -4.56
C ASP A 99 -14.35 -11.29 -3.70
N GLU A 100 -14.20 -11.23 -2.37
CA GLU A 100 -15.26 -10.81 -1.45
C GLU A 100 -15.64 -9.33 -1.61
N VAL A 101 -14.64 -8.44 -1.74
CA VAL A 101 -14.88 -7.00 -2.02
C VAL A 101 -15.60 -6.82 -3.36
N LEU A 102 -15.16 -7.53 -4.40
CA LEU A 102 -15.80 -7.46 -5.72
C LEU A 102 -17.25 -7.96 -5.67
N ALA A 103 -17.54 -9.02 -4.92
CA ALA A 103 -18.89 -9.52 -4.74
C ALA A 103 -19.77 -8.50 -4.00
N ALA A 104 -19.25 -7.84 -2.97
CA ALA A 104 -19.98 -6.82 -2.21
C ALA A 104 -20.30 -5.57 -3.03
N LEU A 105 -19.42 -5.17 -3.96
CA LEU A 105 -19.63 -4.00 -4.84
C LEU A 105 -20.57 -4.26 -6.02
N LYS A 106 -20.85 -5.54 -6.34
CA LYS A 106 -21.80 -5.92 -7.41
C LYS A 106 -23.25 -6.02 -6.94
N GLY A 107 -23.48 -5.92 -5.63
CA GLY A 107 -24.82 -5.86 -5.01
C GLY A 107 -25.37 -4.44 -5.02
#